data_AF-A0A662VPS5-F1
#
_entry.id   AF-A0A662VPS5-F1
#
_cell.length_a   1.000
_cell.length_b   1.000
_cell.length_c   1.000
_cell.angle_alpha   90.00
_cell.angle_beta   90.00
_cell.angle_gamma   90.00
#
_symmetry.space_group_name_H-M   'P 1'
#
loop_
_entity.id
_entity.type
_entity.pdbx_description
1 polymer ?
#
loop_
_entity_poly.entity_id
_entity_poly.type
_entity_poly.pdbx_seq_one_letter_code
_entity_poly.pdbx_strand_id
1 'polypeptide(L)' 'MFTLKRLKIKGFRAYTKEKEFTFDNPMVLFFGENHRGKSSTLNAIE' A
#
# COMPACT_ATOMS: atom_id res chain seq x y z
N MET A 1 -19.91 -6.53 -3.12
CA MET A 1 -18.97 -5.40 -3.21
C MET A 1 -17.72 -5.80 -2.43
N PHE A 2 -16.54 -5.78 -3.05
CA PHE A 2 -15.29 -6.08 -2.35
C PHE A 2 -14.73 -4.79 -1.75
N THR A 3 -14.25 -4.88 -0.52
CA THR A 3 -13.59 -3.76 0.17
C THR A 3 -12.25 -4.25 0.69
N LEU A 4 -11.18 -3.59 0.27
CA LEU A 4 -9.86 -3.84 0.81
C LEU A 4 -9.85 -3.38 2.28
N LYS A 5 -9.55 -4.28 3.22
CA LYS A 5 -9.45 -3.94 4.65
C LYS A 5 -8.02 -3.72 5.11
N ARG A 6 -7.10 -4.52 4.58
CA ARG A 6 -5.70 -4.56 5.03
C ARG A 6 -4.80 -5.04 3.90
N LEU A 7 -3.59 -4.48 3.85
CA LEU A 7 -2.51 -4.92 2.97
C LEU A 7 -1.24 -5.08 3.79
N LYS A 8 -0.65 -6.28 3.77
CA LYS A 8 0.68 -6.55 4.33
C LYS A 8 1.65 -6.82 3.20
N ILE A 9 2.74 -6.05 3.14
CA ILE A 9 3.75 -6.14 2.09
C ILE A 9 5.10 -6.43 2.73
N LYS A 10 5.82 -7.42 2.20
CA LYS A 10 7.19 -7.74 2.60
C LYS A 10 7.96 -8.30 1.40
N GLY A 11 9.17 -7.81 1.18
CA GLY A 11 10.03 -8.26 0.09
C GLY A 11 9.58 -7.84 -1.32
N PHE A 12 8.72 -6.82 -1.44
CA PHE A 12 8.18 -6.36 -2.73
C PHE A 12 8.57 -4.92 -3.02
N ARG A 13 9.31 -4.71 -4.12
CA ARG A 13 9.74 -3.39 -4.62
C ARG A 13 10.33 -2.51 -3.50
N ALA A 14 9.61 -1.45 -3.13
CA ALA A 14 10.04 -0.47 -2.12
C ALA A 14 9.94 -0.96 -0.67
N TYR A 15 9.39 -2.17 -0.44
CA TYR A 15 9.12 -2.73 0.89
C TYR A 15 10.06 -3.90 1.19
N THR A 16 11.30 -3.60 1.57
CA THR A 16 12.27 -4.64 2.00
C THR A 16 11.91 -5.22 3.37
N LYS A 17 11.38 -4.39 4.27
CA LYS A 17 10.80 -4.80 5.57
C LYS A 17 9.29 -4.95 5.47
N GLU A 18 8.71 -5.70 6.40
CA GLU A 18 7.25 -5.83 6.50
C GLU A 18 6.63 -4.46 6.78
N LYS A 19 5.57 -4.15 6.04
CA LYS A 19 4.74 -2.96 6.26
C LYS A 19 3.28 -3.31 6.12
N GLU A 20 2.46 -2.75 7.00
CA GLU A 20 1.02 -2.96 7.07
C GLU A 20 0.29 -1.65 6.80
N PHE A 21 -0.74 -1.72 5.95
CA PHE A 21 -1.70 -0.64 5.71
C PHE A 21 -3.09 -1.13 6.09
N THR A 22 -3.83 -0.29 6.82
CA THR A 22 -5.24 -0.52 7.14
C THR A 22 -6.08 0.46 6.33
N PHE A 23 -7.15 -0.05 5.72
CA PHE A 23 -8.08 0.70 4.88
C PHE A 23 -9.43 0.74 5.59
N ASP A 24 -9.53 1.60 6.58
CA ASP A 24 -10.72 1.84 7.42
C ASP A 24 -11.57 3.02 6.92
N ASN A 25 -11.07 3.75 5.92
CA ASN A 25 -11.74 4.88 5.29
C ASN A 25 -12.21 4.52 3.88
N PRO A 26 -13.35 5.08 3.41
CA PRO A 26 -13.84 4.86 2.05
C PRO A 26 -12.89 5.43 0.98
N MET A 27 -12.01 6.36 1.35
CA MET A 27 -10.98 6.93 0.51
C MET A 27 -9.66 6.98 1.27
N VAL A 28 -8.59 6.47 0.66
CA VAL A 28 -7.23 6.51 1.21
C VAL A 28 -6.31 7.14 0.16
N LEU A 29 -5.59 8.19 0.54
CA LEU A 29 -4.68 8.93 -0.35
C LEU A 29 -3.23 8.60 -0.02
N PHE A 30 -2.48 8.08 -1.00
CA PHE A 30 -1.02 7.94 -0.89
C PHE A 30 -0.32 9.16 -1.51
N PHE A 31 0.36 9.95 -0.68
CA PHE A 31 1.09 11.15 -1.09
C PHE A 31 2.52 11.17 -0.52
N GLY A 32 3.38 12.04 -1.06
CA GLY A 32 4.78 12.20 -0.67
C GLY A 32 5.74 12.22 -1.86
N GLU A 33 7.04 12.23 -1.57
CA GLU A 33 8.12 12.33 -2.57
C GLU A 33 8.15 11.17 -3.58
N ASN A 34 8.78 11.41 -4.74
CA ASN A 34 9.01 10.39 -5.75
C ASN A 34 9.86 9.23 -5.20
N HIS A 35 9.65 8.05 -5.76
CA HIS A 35 10.33 6.80 -5.37
C HIS A 35 10.14 6.36 -3.90
N ARG A 36 9.11 6.86 -3.20
CA ARG A 36 8.78 6.46 -1.81
C ARG A 36 7.76 5.32 -1.68
N GLY A 37 7.49 4.60 -2.78
CA GLY A 37 6.66 3.39 -2.74
C GLY A 37 5.15 3.60 -2.92
N LYS A 38 4.70 4.81 -3.26
CA LYS A 38 3.27 5.10 -3.53
C LYS A 38 2.70 4.17 -4.60
N SER A 39 3.27 4.19 -5.80
CA SER A 39 2.87 3.27 -6.89
C SER A 39 3.10 1.81 -6.51
N SER A 40 4.21 1.51 -5.81
CA SER A 40 4.46 0.15 -5.31
C SER A 40 3.40 -0.37 -4.34
N THR A 41 2.69 0.50 -3.61
CA THR A 41 1.57 0.11 -2.75
C THR A 41 0.39 -0.35 -3.60
N LEU A 42 0.05 0.42 -4.63
CA LEU A 42 -1.03 0.08 -5.56
C LEU A 42 -0.70 -1.20 -6.35
N ASN A 43 0.53 -1.34 -6.83
CA ASN A 43 1.01 -2.54 -7.52
C ASN A 43 1.08 -3.80 -6.65
N ALA A 44 0.96 -3.68 -5.32
CA ALA A 44 0.87 -4.84 -4.44
C ALA A 44 -0.60 -5.26 -4.20
N ILE A 45 -1.57 -4.44 -4.62
CA ILE A 45 -3.01 -4.73 -4.59
C ILE A 45 -3.45 -5.33 -5.92
N GLU A 46 -2.91 -4.81 -7.03
CA GLU A 46 -3.02 -5.39 -8.38
C GLU A 46 -2.45 -6.81 -8.46
#